data_AF-I9WDH1-F1
#
_entry.id   AF-I9WDH1-F1
#
_cell.length_a   1.000
_cell.length_b   1.000
_cell.length_c   1.000
_cell.angle_alpha   90.00
_cell.angle_beta   90.00
_cell.angle_gamma   90.00
#
_symmetry.space_group_name_H-M   'P 1'
#
loop_
_entity.id
_entity.type
_entity.pdbx_description
1 polymer ?
#
loop_
_entity_poly.entity_id
_entity_poly.type
_entity_poly.pdbx_seq_one_letter_code
_entity_poly.pdbx_strand_id
1 'polypeptide(L)'
;MAETVYLPLLDPTNDLSPRVIAALADGATAARDPVDFDRIIITFSTLAKANAFKASISLPSSKLFWGVSAKASLTAVEIPALGNSEAATGYLKSVVYNCSGGRYPYIAYPAGWGTPSAVTVGGLSFSDLVVSDVLDVDGDGTYRTVRFGYLQNGNTIQVEWK
;
A
#
# COMPACT_ATOMS: atom_id res chain seq x y z
N MET A 1 -4.17 -27.36 -11.18
CA MET A 1 -3.49 -26.55 -12.21
C MET A 1 -2.75 -25.44 -11.47
N ALA A 2 -1.52 -25.13 -11.91
CA ALA A 2 -0.77 -24.02 -11.36
C ALA A 2 -1.35 -22.70 -11.86
N GLU A 3 -1.37 -21.69 -11.00
CA GLU A 3 -1.98 -20.39 -11.31
C GLU A 3 -0.97 -19.27 -11.07
N THR A 4 -0.98 -18.26 -11.94
CA THR A 4 0.03 -17.20 -11.95
C THR A 4 -0.56 -15.84 -11.61
N VAL A 5 0.21 -15.03 -10.89
CA VAL A 5 -0.08 -13.63 -10.61
C VAL A 5 1.10 -12.80 -11.10
N TYR A 6 0.81 -11.76 -11.87
CA TYR A 6 1.81 -10.83 -12.39
C TYR A 6 1.92 -9.65 -11.45
N LEU A 7 3.14 -9.30 -11.06
CA LEU A 7 3.44 -8.15 -10.23
C LEU A 7 4.53 -7.32 -10.91
N PRO A 8 4.62 -6.02 -10.66
CA PRO A 8 5.82 -5.27 -11.04
C PRO A 8 7.07 -5.89 -10.38
N LEU A 9 8.17 -5.93 -11.13
CA LEU A 9 9.39 -6.67 -10.84
C LEU A 9 10.00 -6.30 -9.49
N LEU A 10 9.94 -5.01 -9.15
CA LEU A 10 10.58 -4.43 -7.99
C LEU A 10 9.69 -3.32 -7.43
N ASP A 11 9.61 -3.25 -6.11
CA ASP A 11 9.20 -2.00 -5.47
C ASP A 11 10.29 -0.93 -5.70
N PRO A 12 10.03 0.36 -5.46
CA PRO A 12 11.02 1.42 -5.69
C PRO A 12 12.28 1.31 -4.79
N THR A 13 12.31 0.35 -3.86
CA THR A 13 13.45 0.04 -2.98
C THR A 13 14.19 -1.23 -3.37
N ASN A 14 13.81 -1.89 -4.47
CA ASN A 14 14.41 -3.14 -4.97
C ASN A 14 14.26 -4.33 -4.00
N ASP A 15 13.31 -4.27 -3.07
CA ASP A 15 13.02 -5.30 -2.08
C ASP A 15 11.70 -6.04 -2.42
N LEU A 16 11.55 -7.26 -1.90
CA LEU A 16 10.26 -7.97 -1.98
C LEU A 16 9.34 -7.49 -0.86
N SER A 17 8.08 -7.21 -1.18
CA SER A 17 7.09 -6.85 -0.16
C SER A 17 6.87 -8.01 0.83
N PRO A 18 6.53 -7.75 2.10
CA PRO A 18 6.27 -8.80 3.09
C PRO A 18 5.20 -9.80 2.65
N ARG A 19 4.21 -9.37 1.85
CA ARG A 19 3.18 -10.24 1.28
C ARG A 19 3.73 -11.18 0.23
N VAL A 20 4.63 -10.71 -0.64
CA VAL A 20 5.33 -11.56 -1.61
C VAL A 20 6.24 -12.56 -0.89
N ILE A 21 6.99 -12.11 0.12
CA ILE A 21 7.82 -13.00 0.95
C ILE A 21 6.96 -14.09 1.61
N ALA A 22 5.80 -13.73 2.18
CA ALA A 22 4.88 -14.69 2.78
C ALA A 22 4.32 -15.69 1.76
N ALA A 23 4.01 -15.25 0.53
CA ALA A 23 3.58 -16.15 -0.53
C ALA A 23 4.67 -17.16 -0.92
N LEU A 24 5.93 -16.71 -1.03
CA LEU A 24 7.07 -17.58 -1.30
C LEU A 24 7.31 -18.58 -0.17
N ALA A 25 7.17 -18.14 1.08
CA ALA A 25 7.26 -19.02 2.25
C ALA A 25 6.15 -20.09 2.29
N ASP A 26 4.98 -19.81 1.72
CA ASP A 26 3.86 -20.75 1.58
C ASP A 26 3.96 -21.63 0.30
N GLY A 27 5.15 -21.66 -0.32
CA GLY A 27 5.47 -22.54 -1.44
C GLY A 27 5.12 -21.99 -2.83
N ALA A 28 4.84 -20.69 -2.96
CA ALA A 28 4.84 -20.05 -4.27
C ALA A 28 6.27 -19.96 -4.82
N THR A 29 6.39 -19.90 -6.15
CA THR A 29 7.67 -19.67 -6.83
C THR A 29 7.61 -18.35 -7.59
N ALA A 30 8.76 -17.68 -7.73
CA ALA A 30 8.86 -16.45 -8.49
C ALA A 30 9.85 -16.60 -9.66
N ALA A 31 9.49 -16.02 -10.80
CA ALA A 31 10.35 -15.89 -11.96
C ALA A 31 10.18 -14.49 -12.57
N ARG A 32 11.21 -13.96 -13.23
CA ARG A 32 10.99 -12.78 -14.09
C ARG A 32 10.05 -13.14 -15.22
N ASP A 33 9.19 -12.21 -15.60
CA ASP A 33 8.38 -12.38 -16.80
C ASP A 33 9.30 -12.38 -18.04
N PRO A 34 9.17 -13.37 -18.94
CA PRO A 34 10.05 -13.53 -20.09
C PRO A 34 9.77 -12.52 -21.22
N VAL A 35 8.63 -11.81 -21.16
CA VAL A 35 8.20 -10.85 -22.18
C VAL A 35 8.28 -9.42 -21.63
N ASP A 36 7.94 -9.22 -20.37
CA ASP A 36 8.02 -7.92 -19.69
C ASP A 36 9.03 -7.98 -18.54
N PHE A 37 10.27 -7.56 -18.80
CA PHE A 37 11.33 -7.62 -17.78
C PHE A 37 11.07 -6.70 -16.57
N ASP A 38 10.06 -5.84 -16.63
CA ASP A 38 9.60 -5.02 -15.51
C ASP A 38 8.50 -5.70 -14.68
N ARG A 39 8.27 -7.01 -14.90
CA ARG A 39 7.37 -7.84 -14.10
C ARG A 39 8.01 -9.09 -13.51
N ILE A 40 7.46 -9.51 -12.39
CA ILE A 40 7.70 -10.81 -11.75
C ILE A 40 6.41 -11.64 -11.79
N ILE A 41 6.55 -12.91 -12.12
CA ILE A 41 5.48 -13.90 -12.13
C ILE A 41 5.57 -14.68 -10.84
N ILE A 42 4.50 -14.67 -10.05
CA ILE A 42 4.35 -15.53 -8.88
C ILE A 42 3.43 -16.69 -9.23
N THR A 43 3.96 -17.90 -9.15
CA THR A 43 3.25 -19.14 -9.49
C THR A 43 2.87 -19.88 -8.23
N PHE A 44 1.57 -20.18 -8.10
CA PHE A 44 0.98 -20.91 -6.99
C PHE A 44 0.62 -22.34 -7.42
N SER A 45 0.73 -23.29 -6.49
CA SER A 45 0.39 -24.69 -6.73
C SER A 45 -1.12 -24.95 -6.88
N THR A 46 -1.96 -24.02 -6.41
CA THR A 46 -3.42 -24.13 -6.51
C THR A 46 -4.07 -22.77 -6.80
N LEU A 47 -5.23 -22.81 -7.47
CA LEU A 47 -6.07 -21.63 -7.69
C LEU A 47 -6.55 -20.99 -6.38
N ALA A 48 -6.83 -21.79 -5.36
CA ALA A 48 -7.23 -21.26 -4.05
C ALA A 48 -6.15 -20.35 -3.44
N LYS A 49 -4.87 -20.77 -3.51
CA LYS A 49 -3.74 -19.96 -3.03
C LYS A 49 -3.54 -18.71 -3.86
N ALA A 50 -3.63 -18.80 -5.19
CA ALA A 50 -3.55 -17.64 -6.07
C ALA A 50 -4.66 -16.62 -5.78
N ASN A 51 -5.91 -17.07 -5.64
CA ASN A 51 -7.03 -16.19 -5.33
C ASN A 51 -6.91 -15.55 -3.94
N ALA A 52 -6.44 -16.31 -2.94
CA ALA A 52 -6.16 -15.77 -1.62
C ALA A 52 -5.09 -14.65 -1.69
N PHE A 53 -4.01 -14.87 -2.45
CA PHE A 53 -2.97 -13.86 -2.63
C PHE A 53 -3.49 -12.60 -3.35
N LYS A 54 -4.23 -12.77 -4.47
CA LYS A 54 -4.87 -11.66 -5.20
C LYS A 54 -5.79 -10.85 -4.30
N ALA A 55 -6.67 -11.51 -3.54
CA ALA A 55 -7.53 -10.85 -2.58
C ALA A 55 -6.74 -10.09 -1.50
N SER A 56 -5.54 -10.58 -1.16
CA SER A 56 -4.66 -9.97 -0.18
C SER A 56 -3.97 -8.68 -0.68
N ILE A 57 -3.80 -8.54 -1.99
CA ILE A 57 -3.14 -7.38 -2.63
C ILE A 57 -4.14 -6.45 -3.33
N SER A 58 -5.41 -6.84 -3.42
CA SER A 58 -6.46 -6.10 -4.10
C SER A 58 -6.74 -4.74 -3.44
N LEU A 59 -6.96 -3.74 -4.28
CA LEU A 59 -7.29 -2.37 -3.91
C LEU A 59 -8.72 -2.00 -4.33
N PRO A 60 -9.77 -2.48 -3.63
CA PRO A 60 -11.15 -2.24 -4.03
C PRO A 60 -11.54 -0.76 -3.88
N SER A 61 -12.17 -0.16 -4.88
CA SER A 61 -12.53 1.28 -4.93
C SER A 61 -13.44 1.80 -3.80
N SER A 62 -13.86 0.93 -2.89
CA SER A 62 -14.65 1.25 -1.70
C SER A 62 -13.85 1.20 -0.39
N LYS A 63 -12.53 1.05 -0.43
CA LYS A 63 -11.70 0.95 0.78
C LYS A 63 -10.72 2.09 0.96
N LEU A 64 -10.53 2.42 2.23
CA LEU A 64 -9.49 3.30 2.75
C LEU A 64 -8.46 2.46 3.50
N PHE A 65 -7.17 2.76 3.35
CA PHE A 65 -6.07 2.12 4.06
C PHE A 65 -5.24 3.16 4.82
N TRP A 66 -4.68 2.78 5.97
CA TRP A 66 -3.77 3.63 6.73
C TRP A 66 -2.79 2.82 7.57
N GLY A 67 -1.64 3.42 7.85
CA GLY A 67 -0.63 2.80 8.70
C GLY A 67 0.68 3.55 8.62
N VAL A 68 1.76 2.87 8.99
CA VAL A 68 3.11 3.44 8.93
C VAL A 68 4.00 2.59 8.04
N SER A 69 4.94 3.22 7.35
CA SER A 69 5.95 2.53 6.53
C SER A 69 7.32 3.16 6.71
N ALA A 70 8.39 2.37 6.61
CA ALA A 70 9.75 2.89 6.54
C ALA A 70 10.08 3.46 5.15
N LYS A 71 9.28 3.14 4.13
CA LYS A 71 9.51 3.52 2.74
C LYS A 71 8.88 4.86 2.41
N ALA A 72 9.58 5.63 1.56
CA ALA A 72 9.12 6.93 1.09
C ALA A 72 8.12 6.83 -0.08
N SER A 73 7.95 5.65 -0.66
CA SER A 73 6.99 5.36 -1.74
C SER A 73 6.41 3.97 -1.51
N LEU A 74 5.11 3.81 -1.76
CA LEU A 74 4.41 2.52 -1.65
C LEU A 74 4.05 2.02 -3.05
N THR A 75 4.07 0.71 -3.21
CA THR A 75 3.47 -0.02 -4.33
C THR A 75 2.06 -0.47 -4.00
N ALA A 76 1.31 -0.93 -5.00
CA ALA A 76 -0.04 -1.48 -4.79
C ALA A 76 -0.07 -2.65 -3.79
N VAL A 77 0.99 -3.47 -3.76
CA VAL A 77 1.10 -4.60 -2.82
C VAL A 77 1.35 -4.13 -1.37
N GLU A 78 1.93 -2.95 -1.18
CA GLU A 78 2.28 -2.42 0.14
C GLU A 78 1.16 -1.63 0.78
N ILE A 79 0.23 -1.07 -0.01
CA ILE A 79 -0.94 -0.36 0.52
C ILE A 79 -1.76 -1.26 1.46
N PRO A 80 -2.13 -2.52 1.10
CA PRO A 80 -2.79 -3.45 2.02
C PRO A 80 -1.89 -3.97 3.14
N ALA A 81 -0.57 -3.74 3.05
CA ALA A 81 0.39 -4.12 4.08
C ALA A 81 0.56 -3.03 5.17
N LEU A 82 -0.04 -1.84 5.00
CA LEU A 82 -0.12 -0.81 6.05
C LEU A 82 -0.84 -1.30 7.32
N GLY A 83 -1.62 -2.38 7.22
CA GLY A 83 -2.15 -3.13 8.35
C GLY A 83 -3.55 -2.69 8.81
N ASN A 84 -4.01 -1.51 8.42
CA ASN A 84 -5.37 -1.05 8.73
C ASN A 84 -6.12 -0.66 7.47
N SER A 85 -7.40 -1.03 7.41
CA SER A 85 -8.29 -0.65 6.32
C SER A 85 -9.76 -0.69 6.76
N GLU A 86 -10.62 0.07 6.08
CA GLU A 86 -12.06 0.00 6.25
C GLU A 86 -12.79 0.33 4.95
N ALA A 87 -14.08 -0.02 4.87
CA ALA A 87 -14.93 0.45 3.79
C ALA A 87 -15.27 1.93 4.03
N ALA A 88 -15.12 2.76 3.00
CA ALA A 88 -15.32 4.20 3.07
C ALA A 88 -15.84 4.75 1.74
N THR A 89 -16.39 5.96 1.78
CA THR A 89 -16.86 6.72 0.61
C THR A 89 -16.03 7.98 0.37
N GLY A 90 -14.95 8.17 1.13
CA GLY A 90 -14.07 9.33 1.10
C GLY A 90 -12.84 9.13 1.97
N TYR A 91 -11.90 10.07 1.91
CA TYR A 91 -10.60 9.98 2.59
C TYR A 91 -10.59 10.52 4.02
N LEU A 92 -11.74 11.03 4.51
CA LEU A 92 -11.82 11.64 5.84
C LEU A 92 -11.52 10.61 6.93
N LYS A 93 -10.49 10.86 7.74
CA LYS A 93 -10.07 9.91 8.77
C LYS A 93 -9.31 10.58 9.91
N SER A 94 -9.60 10.17 11.14
CA SER A 94 -8.76 10.47 12.30
C SER A 94 -7.98 9.21 12.69
N VAL A 95 -6.66 9.32 12.81
CA VAL A 95 -5.76 8.20 13.07
C VAL A 95 -4.70 8.60 14.10
N VAL A 96 -4.38 7.69 15.01
CA VAL A 96 -3.18 7.79 15.86
C VAL A 96 -2.11 6.88 15.29
N TYR A 97 -1.02 7.46 14.79
CA TYR A 97 0.09 6.71 14.23
C TYR A 97 1.19 6.48 15.27
N ASN A 98 1.73 5.25 15.27
CA ASN A 98 2.94 4.89 15.98
C ASN A 98 4.11 4.80 14.99
N CYS A 99 4.92 5.86 14.93
CA CYS A 99 6.07 5.97 14.06
C CYS A 99 7.40 5.65 14.78
N SER A 100 7.36 4.92 15.90
CA SER A 100 8.58 4.54 16.63
C SER A 100 9.58 3.87 15.70
N GLY A 101 10.85 4.31 15.75
CA GLY A 101 11.92 3.74 14.92
C GLY A 101 12.02 4.32 13.51
N GLY A 102 11.48 5.51 13.27
CA GLY A 102 11.63 6.24 12.01
C GLY A 102 10.70 5.69 10.94
N ARG A 103 9.45 6.16 10.92
CA ARG A 103 8.46 5.74 9.90
C ARG A 103 7.64 6.92 9.40
N TYR A 104 7.14 6.81 8.17
CA TYR A 104 6.18 7.71 7.58
C TYR A 104 4.75 7.27 7.95
N PRO A 105 3.91 8.16 8.49
CA PRO A 105 2.47 8.00 8.49
C PRO A 105 1.93 8.00 7.06
N TYR A 106 1.02 7.09 6.75
CA TYR A 106 0.36 6.97 5.45
C TYR A 106 -1.16 6.86 5.59
N ILE A 107 -1.84 7.47 4.62
CA ILE A 107 -3.21 7.15 4.24
C ILE A 107 -3.21 6.84 2.74
N ALA A 108 -4.03 5.88 2.31
CA ALA A 108 -4.13 5.48 0.92
C ALA A 108 -5.58 5.16 0.56
N TYR A 109 -6.06 5.69 -0.56
CA TYR A 109 -7.46 5.65 -0.94
C TYR A 109 -7.65 5.83 -2.45
N PRO A 110 -8.81 5.49 -3.03
CA PRO A 110 -9.10 5.68 -4.44
C PRO A 110 -8.88 7.13 -4.89
N ALA A 111 -8.05 7.34 -5.92
CA ALA A 111 -7.68 8.69 -6.37
C ALA A 111 -8.88 9.54 -6.78
N GLY A 112 -9.98 8.91 -7.21
CA GLY A 112 -11.25 9.56 -7.53
C GLY A 112 -11.92 10.28 -6.36
N TRP A 113 -11.50 10.05 -5.11
CA TRP A 113 -12.01 10.78 -3.95
C TRP A 113 -11.36 12.17 -3.80
N GLY A 114 -10.28 12.46 -4.54
CA GLY A 114 -9.61 13.78 -4.55
C GLY A 114 -8.36 13.85 -3.67
N THR A 115 -7.92 15.06 -3.33
CA THR A 115 -6.77 15.31 -2.43
C THR A 115 -7.29 15.84 -1.11
N PRO A 116 -6.66 15.55 0.04
CA PRO A 116 -7.08 16.12 1.31
C PRO A 116 -6.95 17.64 1.23
N SER A 117 -8.02 18.32 1.64
CA SER A 117 -8.11 19.77 1.64
C SER A 117 -7.39 20.40 2.82
N ALA A 118 -7.29 19.66 3.93
CA ALA A 118 -6.56 20.06 5.13
C ALA A 118 -6.09 18.83 5.90
N VAL A 119 -4.89 18.90 6.46
CA VAL A 119 -4.42 17.89 7.42
C VAL A 119 -4.05 18.60 8.71
N THR A 120 -4.45 18.01 9.84
CA THR A 120 -4.01 18.50 11.15
C THR A 120 -3.22 17.43 11.88
N VAL A 121 -2.24 17.87 12.66
CA VAL A 121 -1.45 17.02 13.56
C VAL A 121 -1.55 17.62 14.96
N GLY A 122 -2.13 16.86 15.90
CA GLY A 122 -2.42 17.38 17.24
C GLY A 122 -3.32 18.62 17.24
N GLY A 123 -4.19 18.77 16.24
CA GLY A 123 -5.09 19.92 16.08
C GLY A 123 -4.47 21.14 15.37
N LEU A 124 -3.19 21.10 15.02
CA LEU A 124 -2.51 22.17 14.28
C LEU A 124 -2.43 21.83 12.79
N SER A 125 -2.62 22.83 11.93
CA SER A 125 -2.49 22.66 10.47
C SER A 125 -1.11 22.13 10.10
N PHE A 126 -1.09 21.14 9.22
CA PHE A 126 0.12 20.48 8.74
C PHE A 126 0.09 20.38 7.22
N SER A 127 1.16 20.84 6.57
CA SER A 127 1.24 20.96 5.11
C SER A 127 2.42 20.23 4.48
N ASP A 128 3.33 19.66 5.28
CA ASP A 128 4.47 18.88 4.78
C ASP A 128 4.03 17.48 4.38
N LEU A 129 3.32 17.41 3.25
CA LEU A 129 2.73 16.20 2.71
C LEU A 129 3.31 15.88 1.34
N VAL A 130 3.54 14.60 1.11
CA VAL A 130 3.85 14.05 -0.20
C VAL A 130 2.67 13.23 -0.67
N VAL A 131 2.16 13.59 -1.84
CA VAL A 131 1.05 12.93 -2.52
C VAL A 131 1.62 12.17 -3.71
N SER A 132 1.24 10.90 -3.85
CA SER A 132 1.62 10.08 -5.01
C SER A 132 0.47 9.18 -5.39
N ASP A 133 0.27 8.98 -6.69
CA ASP A 133 -0.69 8.04 -7.22
C ASP A 133 0.00 6.71 -7.55
N VAL A 134 -0.69 5.60 -7.27
CA VAL A 134 -0.22 4.23 -7.41
C VAL A 134 -1.28 3.46 -8.18
N LEU A 135 -0.89 2.88 -9.31
CA LEU A 135 -1.77 2.02 -10.09
C LEU A 135 -1.93 0.67 -9.39
N ASP A 136 -3.16 0.15 -9.33
CA ASP A 136 -3.42 -1.20 -8.86
C ASP A 136 -2.67 -2.24 -9.72
N VAL A 137 -2.35 -3.38 -9.12
CA VAL A 137 -1.61 -4.47 -9.79
C VAL A 137 -2.33 -4.95 -11.04
N ASP A 138 -3.65 -5.05 -10.96
CA ASP A 138 -4.50 -5.50 -12.08
C ASP A 138 -4.82 -4.36 -13.06
N GLY A 139 -4.37 -3.12 -12.80
CA GLY A 139 -4.63 -1.94 -13.63
C GLY A 139 -6.04 -1.38 -13.53
N ASP A 140 -6.89 -1.96 -12.68
CA ASP A 140 -8.33 -1.64 -12.57
C ASP A 140 -8.62 -0.33 -11.82
N GLY A 141 -7.61 0.30 -11.23
CA GLY A 141 -7.80 1.52 -10.47
C GLY A 141 -6.50 2.23 -10.11
N THR A 142 -6.64 3.49 -9.71
CA THR A 142 -5.54 4.30 -9.18
C THR A 142 -5.84 4.66 -7.74
N TYR A 143 -4.86 4.41 -6.87
CA TYR A 143 -4.89 4.77 -5.47
C TYR A 143 -3.98 5.97 -5.21
N ARG A 144 -4.51 6.97 -4.54
CA ARG A 144 -3.75 8.06 -3.99
C ARG A 144 -3.19 7.65 -2.65
N THR A 145 -1.89 7.81 -2.49
CA THR A 145 -1.17 7.68 -1.23
C THR A 145 -0.75 9.08 -0.77
N VAL A 146 -0.98 9.36 0.50
CA VAL A 146 -0.53 10.61 1.14
C VAL A 146 0.27 10.24 2.37
N ARG A 147 1.46 10.81 2.48
CA ARG A 147 2.33 10.66 3.65
C ARG A 147 2.95 11.98 4.06
N PHE A 148 3.61 11.98 5.21
CA PHE A 148 4.40 13.12 5.66
C PHE A 148 5.69 13.22 4.83
N GLY A 149 6.22 14.42 4.66
CA GLY A 149 7.46 14.67 3.91
C GLY A 149 8.68 13.98 4.53
N TYR A 150 8.76 13.97 5.86
CA TYR A 150 9.86 13.39 6.62
C TYR A 150 9.44 12.25 7.56
N LEU A 151 10.42 11.41 7.88
CA LEU A 151 10.29 10.35 8.88
C LEU A 151 9.89 10.93 10.22
N GLN A 152 8.95 10.27 10.87
CA GLN A 152 8.51 10.61 12.21
C GLN A 152 9.06 9.57 13.20
N ASN A 153 9.22 9.98 14.46
CA ASN A 153 9.68 9.10 15.55
C ASN A 153 8.68 9.02 16.71
N GLY A 154 7.59 9.78 16.68
CA GLY A 154 6.58 9.79 17.72
C GLY A 154 5.76 8.50 17.73
N ASN A 155 5.38 8.03 18.92
CA ASN A 155 4.56 6.83 19.11
C ASN A 155 3.06 7.11 19.25
N THR A 156 2.66 8.39 19.30
CA THR A 156 1.27 8.83 19.43
C THR A 156 1.07 10.12 18.63
N ILE A 157 1.13 10.02 17.31
CA ILE A 157 0.93 11.16 16.41
C ILE A 157 -0.54 11.13 15.97
N GLN A 158 -1.35 12.00 16.54
CA GLN A 158 -2.75 12.15 16.16
C GLN A 158 -2.85 12.99 14.88
N VAL A 159 -3.42 12.41 13.83
CA VAL A 159 -3.56 13.02 12.51
C VAL A 159 -5.02 13.00 12.09
N GLU A 160 -5.51 14.13 11.60
CA GLU A 160 -6.82 14.23 10.97
C GLU A 160 -6.65 14.54 9.48
N TRP A 161 -7.10 13.62 8.65
CA TRP A 161 -7.17 13.75 7.20
C TRP A 161 -8.53 14.35 6.84
N LYS A 162 -8.54 15.57 6.29
CA LYS A 162 -9.75 16.35 5.97
C LYS A 162 -9.75 16.87 4.54
#